data_AF-A0A927P2G2-F1
#
_entry.id   AF-A0A927P2G2-F1
#
_cell.length_a   1.000
_cell.length_b   1.000
_cell.length_c   1.000
_cell.angle_alpha   90.00
_cell.angle_beta   90.00
_cell.angle_gamma   90.00
#
_symmetry.space_group_name_H-M   'P 1'
#
loop_
_entity.id
_entity.type
_entity.pdbx_description
1 polymer ?
#
loop_
_entity_poly.entity_id
_entity_poly.type
_entity_poly.pdbx_seq_one_letter_code
_entity_poly.pdbx_strand_id
1 'polypeptide(L)'
;MVSSNRVALDNEINNLLSETETNIPHEMLADLPYMKQFPDVHEWHDFEGKIWDMGEQIRQLVFTSKAYFNNDQINRILNICLDKRAKRGRQSFVMLLGKSKYCEYAHALIPLLEDEDVNGHVIDTLYKMRANGCVSLITPFLKHKRTWIRNTAKKYVQKFKDSD
;
A
#
# COMPACT_ATOMS: atom_id res chain seq x y z
N MET A 1 17.91 2.93 26.73
CA MET A 1 17.30 1.58 26.79
C MET A 1 16.07 1.58 25.90
N VAL A 2 16.11 0.86 24.78
CA VAL A 2 14.89 0.54 24.04
C VAL A 2 14.07 -0.39 24.93
N SER A 3 12.79 -0.07 25.19
CA SER A 3 11.92 -0.90 26.02
C SER A 3 11.83 -2.32 25.44
N SER A 4 11.87 -3.36 26.27
CA SER A 4 11.73 -4.78 25.87
C SER A 4 10.54 -5.00 24.92
N ASN A 5 9.45 -4.26 25.14
CA ASN A 5 8.24 -4.32 24.31
C ASN A 5 8.46 -3.84 22.88
N ARG A 6 9.37 -2.88 22.66
CA ARG A 6 9.68 -2.38 21.31
C ARG A 6 10.50 -3.39 20.52
N VAL A 7 11.44 -4.07 21.18
CA VAL A 7 12.25 -5.13 20.53
C VAL A 7 11.35 -6.30 20.11
N ALA A 8 10.43 -6.73 20.98
CA ALA A 8 9.48 -7.79 20.65
C ALA A 8 8.60 -7.42 19.45
N LEU A 9 8.05 -6.20 19.43
CA LEU A 9 7.25 -5.69 18.31
C LEU A 9 8.05 -5.64 17.00
N ASP A 10 9.28 -5.11 17.04
CA ASP A 10 10.12 -5.02 15.84
C ASP A 10 10.44 -6.42 15.29
N ASN A 11 10.67 -7.41 16.17
CA ASN A 11 10.87 -8.80 15.75
C ASN A 11 9.61 -9.40 15.10
N GLU A 12 8.43 -9.14 15.65
CA GLU A 12 7.17 -9.62 15.08
C GLU A 12 6.90 -9.02 13.69
N ILE A 13 7.09 -7.71 13.54
CA ILE A 13 7.01 -7.03 12.24
C ILE A 13 8.03 -7.63 11.26
N ASN A 14 9.27 -7.82 11.70
CA ASN A 14 10.33 -8.34 10.84
C ASN A 14 10.06 -9.77 10.39
N ASN A 15 9.45 -10.60 11.24
CA ASN A 15 9.04 -11.96 10.89
C ASN A 15 7.94 -11.94 9.81
N LEU A 16 6.90 -11.11 9.99
CA LEU A 16 5.83 -10.95 9.00
C LEU A 16 6.36 -10.43 7.66
N LEU A 17 7.32 -9.50 7.68
CA LEU A 17 7.97 -9.02 6.46
C LEU A 17 8.75 -10.15 5.76
N SER A 18 9.49 -10.97 6.50
CA SER A 18 10.27 -12.09 5.92
C SER A 18 9.37 -13.19 5.36
N GLU A 19 8.28 -13.49 6.06
CA GLU A 19 7.27 -14.43 5.58
C GLU A 19 6.58 -13.90 4.33
N THR A 20 6.28 -12.60 4.29
CA THR A 20 5.72 -11.95 3.10
C THR A 20 6.66 -12.12 1.90
N GLU A 21 7.93 -11.75 2.05
CA GLU A 21 8.94 -11.87 0.99
C GLU A 21 9.08 -13.31 0.46
N THR A 22 8.89 -14.31 1.33
CA THR A 22 8.91 -15.74 0.94
C THR A 22 7.64 -16.18 0.21
N ASN A 23 6.50 -15.54 0.46
CA ASN A 23 5.24 -15.82 -0.22
C ASN A 23 5.09 -15.11 -1.57
N ILE A 24 5.98 -14.16 -1.89
CA ILE A 24 6.01 -13.57 -3.23
C ILE A 24 6.53 -14.63 -4.21
N PRO A 25 5.79 -14.94 -5.30
CA PRO A 25 6.25 -15.94 -6.26
C PRO A 25 7.55 -15.51 -6.94
N HIS A 26 8.41 -16.46 -7.26
CA HIS A 26 9.69 -16.18 -7.91
C HIS A 26 9.53 -15.55 -9.30
N GLU A 27 8.47 -15.92 -10.02
CA GLU A 27 8.13 -15.42 -11.34
C GLU A 27 6.78 -14.69 -11.37
N MET A 28 6.56 -13.89 -12.41
CA MET A 28 5.27 -13.24 -12.63
C MET A 28 4.26 -14.27 -13.10
N LEU A 29 3.26 -14.56 -12.26
CA LEU A 29 2.15 -15.43 -12.62
C LEU A 29 1.10 -14.68 -13.45
N ALA A 30 0.49 -15.38 -14.40
CA ALA A 30 -0.61 -14.84 -15.19
C ALA A 30 -1.81 -14.48 -14.30
N ASP A 31 -2.62 -13.53 -14.77
CA ASP A 31 -3.85 -13.17 -14.09
C ASP A 31 -4.87 -14.30 -14.17
N LEU A 32 -5.58 -14.52 -13.05
CA LEU A 32 -6.70 -15.45 -13.01
C LEU A 32 -7.91 -14.86 -13.76
N PRO A 33 -8.96 -15.64 -14.07
CA PRO A 33 -10.18 -15.11 -14.66
C PRO A 33 -10.80 -13.96 -13.85
N TYR A 34 -11.61 -13.10 -14.48
CA TYR A 34 -12.32 -12.04 -13.75
C TYR A 34 -13.31 -12.60 -12.72
N MET A 35 -13.42 -11.91 -11.59
CA MET A 35 -14.38 -12.19 -10.55
C MET A 35 -15.80 -12.00 -11.07
N LYS A 36 -16.69 -12.96 -10.79
CA LYS A 36 -18.10 -12.88 -11.22
C LYS A 36 -18.82 -11.63 -10.70
N GLN A 37 -18.48 -11.20 -9.49
CA GLN A 37 -19.11 -10.05 -8.83
C GLN A 37 -18.48 -8.71 -9.24
N PHE A 38 -17.23 -8.73 -9.73
CA PHE A 38 -16.46 -7.55 -10.10
C PHE A 38 -15.75 -7.83 -11.44
N PRO A 39 -16.42 -7.58 -12.58
CA PRO A 39 -15.94 -8.00 -13.90
C PRO A 39 -14.69 -7.27 -14.37
N ASP A 40 -14.23 -6.26 -13.64
CA ASP A 40 -13.00 -5.50 -13.86
C ASP A 40 -11.87 -5.86 -12.88
N VAL A 41 -12.03 -6.95 -12.13
CA VAL A 41 -11.11 -7.42 -11.09
C VAL A 41 -10.81 -8.89 -11.34
N HIS A 42 -9.54 -9.27 -11.46
CA HIS A 42 -9.15 -10.68 -11.56
C HIS A 42 -9.42 -11.44 -10.25
N GLU A 43 -9.68 -12.74 -10.30
CA GLU A 43 -9.70 -13.57 -9.10
C GLU A 43 -8.34 -13.53 -8.39
N TRP A 44 -8.34 -13.77 -7.08
CA TRP A 44 -7.14 -13.72 -6.27
C TRP A 44 -6.39 -15.05 -6.33
N HIS A 45 -5.08 -15.00 -6.55
CA HIS A 45 -4.24 -16.13 -6.20
C HIS A 45 -4.17 -16.27 -4.67
N ASP A 46 -3.98 -17.50 -4.18
CA ASP A 46 -3.87 -17.76 -2.73
C ASP A 46 -2.75 -16.96 -2.07
N PHE A 47 -1.63 -16.74 -2.78
CA PHE A 47 -0.51 -15.95 -2.26
C PHE A 47 -0.88 -14.47 -2.10
N GLU A 48 -1.75 -13.91 -2.97
CA GLU A 48 -2.18 -12.51 -2.85
C GLU A 48 -2.93 -12.30 -1.54
N GLY A 49 -3.82 -13.23 -1.19
CA GLY A 49 -4.57 -13.20 0.07
C GLY A 49 -3.65 -13.28 1.28
N LYS A 50 -2.70 -14.23 1.29
CA LYS A 50 -1.72 -14.37 2.37
C LYS A 50 -0.86 -13.13 2.56
N ILE A 51 -0.34 -12.56 1.47
CA ILE A 51 0.43 -11.30 1.50
C ILE A 51 -0.45 -10.18 2.06
N TRP A 52 -1.69 -10.06 1.57
CA TRP A 52 -2.60 -9.03 2.05
C TRP A 52 -2.82 -9.13 3.56
N ASP A 53 -3.10 -10.32 4.07
CA ASP A 53 -3.34 -10.61 5.49
C ASP A 53 -2.12 -10.28 6.35
N MET A 54 -0.91 -10.61 5.90
CA MET A 54 0.33 -10.26 6.63
C MET A 54 0.52 -8.74 6.72
N GLY A 55 0.29 -8.01 5.62
CA GLY A 55 0.35 -6.55 5.67
C GLY A 55 -0.72 -5.95 6.60
N GLU A 56 -1.92 -6.53 6.65
CA GLU A 56 -2.98 -6.09 7.58
C GLU A 56 -2.61 -6.40 9.04
N GLN A 57 -2.00 -7.55 9.33
CA GLN A 57 -1.48 -7.86 10.66
C GLN A 57 -0.45 -6.82 11.11
N ILE A 58 0.51 -6.45 10.25
CA ILE A 58 1.47 -5.39 10.55
C ILE A 58 0.73 -4.06 10.81
N ARG A 59 -0.30 -3.72 10.02
CA ARG A 59 -1.11 -2.50 10.24
C ARG A 59 -1.75 -2.50 11.63
N GLN A 60 -2.32 -3.62 12.07
CA GLN A 60 -2.93 -3.75 13.40
C GLN A 60 -1.91 -3.63 14.53
N LEU A 61 -0.74 -4.27 14.39
CA LEU A 61 0.36 -4.18 15.35
C LEU A 61 0.83 -2.74 15.52
N VAL A 62 1.09 -2.03 14.41
CA VAL A 62 1.55 -0.64 14.43
C VAL A 62 0.47 0.34 14.90
N PHE A 63 -0.80 0.08 14.58
CA PHE A 63 -1.91 0.88 15.07
C PHE A 63 -2.06 0.76 16.59
N THR A 64 -2.09 -0.47 17.10
CA THR A 64 -2.29 -0.77 18.53
C THR A 64 -1.13 -0.26 19.38
N SER A 65 0.11 -0.51 18.93
CA SER A 65 1.31 -0.05 19.62
C SER A 65 1.62 1.45 19.43
N LYS A 66 0.92 2.12 18.51
CA LYS A 66 1.21 3.49 18.05
C LYS A 66 2.67 3.66 17.59
N ALA A 67 3.28 2.59 17.06
CA ALA A 67 4.66 2.59 16.63
C ALA A 67 4.86 3.27 15.26
N TYR A 68 6.14 3.41 14.92
CA TYR A 68 6.63 3.77 13.59
C TYR A 68 7.67 2.75 13.17
N PHE A 69 7.69 2.41 11.89
CA PHE A 69 8.73 1.63 11.25
C PHE A 69 10.10 2.30 11.37
N ASN A 70 11.14 1.48 11.49
CA ASN A 70 12.52 1.89 11.29
C ASN A 70 12.87 1.89 9.78
N ASN A 71 14.06 2.39 9.41
CA ASN A 71 14.44 2.54 8.00
C ASN A 71 14.52 1.20 7.25
N ASP A 72 14.99 0.13 7.90
CA ASP A 72 15.05 -1.21 7.30
C ASP A 72 13.64 -1.72 6.96
N GLN A 73 12.72 -1.63 7.92
CA GLN A 73 11.31 -1.99 7.72
C GLN A 73 10.66 -1.17 6.60
N ILE A 74 10.93 0.15 6.53
CA ILE A 74 10.41 1.01 5.46
C ILE A 74 10.93 0.55 4.09
N ASN A 75 12.23 0.27 3.96
CA ASN A 75 12.82 -0.19 2.71
C ASN A 75 12.20 -1.51 2.26
N ARG A 76 12.00 -2.45 3.19
CA ARG A 76 11.34 -3.74 2.91
C ARG A 76 9.89 -3.56 2.48
N ILE A 77 9.13 -2.71 3.19
CA ILE A 77 7.74 -2.37 2.81
C ILE A 77 7.69 -1.75 1.41
N LEU A 78 8.60 -0.83 1.08
CA LEU A 78 8.68 -0.24 -0.26
C LEU A 78 9.01 -1.27 -1.34
N ASN A 79 9.95 -2.19 -1.08
CA ASN A 79 10.25 -3.28 -2.00
C ASN A 79 9.02 -4.14 -2.28
N ILE A 80 8.24 -4.48 -1.25
CA ILE A 80 6.99 -5.22 -1.40
C ILE A 80 5.96 -4.42 -2.21
N CYS A 81 5.79 -3.11 -1.93
CA CYS A 81 4.90 -2.23 -2.70
C CYS A 81 5.25 -2.19 -4.19
N LEU A 82 6.53 -2.26 -4.55
CA LEU A 82 7.02 -2.16 -5.92
C LEU A 82 7.04 -3.52 -6.65
N ASP A 83 6.97 -4.64 -5.93
CA ASP A 83 7.08 -5.97 -6.51
C ASP A 83 5.77 -6.48 -7.11
N LYS A 84 5.56 -6.20 -8.40
CA LYS A 84 4.34 -6.60 -9.12
C LYS A 84 4.01 -8.09 -9.06
N ARG A 85 4.97 -8.98 -8.73
CA ARG A 85 4.72 -10.42 -8.54
C ARG A 85 3.77 -10.69 -7.38
N ALA A 86 3.73 -9.80 -6.39
CA ALA A 86 2.79 -9.84 -5.27
C ALA A 86 1.38 -9.33 -5.61
N LYS A 87 1.15 -8.85 -6.85
CA LYS A 87 -0.15 -8.38 -7.39
C LYS A 87 -0.90 -7.49 -6.38
N ARG A 88 -2.15 -7.81 -6.02
CA ARG A 88 -2.96 -7.03 -5.06
C ARG A 88 -2.65 -7.32 -3.61
N GLY A 89 -1.87 -8.36 -3.30
CA GLY A 89 -1.36 -8.57 -1.94
C GLY A 89 -0.65 -7.33 -1.40
N ARG A 90 -0.01 -6.56 -2.29
CA ARG A 90 0.67 -5.30 -1.98
C ARG A 90 -0.22 -4.18 -1.45
N GLN A 91 -1.54 -4.25 -1.64
CA GLN A 91 -2.45 -3.17 -1.24
C GLN A 91 -2.32 -2.82 0.25
N SER A 92 -2.25 -3.83 1.13
CA SER A 92 -2.09 -3.61 2.58
C SER A 92 -0.72 -3.01 2.93
N PHE A 93 0.32 -3.32 2.15
CA PHE A 93 1.65 -2.73 2.31
C PHE A 93 1.72 -1.26 1.90
N VAL A 94 1.05 -0.89 0.80
CA VAL A 94 0.93 0.52 0.40
C VAL A 94 0.29 1.32 1.53
N MET A 95 -0.75 0.78 2.17
CA MET A 95 -1.45 1.42 3.27
C MET A 95 -0.62 1.59 4.55
N LEU A 96 0.42 0.77 4.79
CA LEU A 96 1.31 0.90 5.96
C LEU A 96 1.99 2.28 6.00
N LEU A 97 2.25 2.86 4.83
CA LEU A 97 2.94 4.13 4.67
C LEU A 97 2.00 5.35 4.78
N GLY A 98 0.70 5.14 5.02
CA GLY A 98 -0.33 6.19 5.11
C GLY A 98 -0.27 7.05 6.39
N LYS A 99 0.89 7.58 6.75
CA LYS A 99 1.10 8.55 7.83
C LYS A 99 1.98 9.70 7.32
N SER A 100 1.75 10.92 7.79
CA SER A 100 2.51 12.11 7.33
C SER A 100 4.02 12.02 7.58
N LYS A 101 4.46 11.26 8.58
CA LYS A 101 5.88 10.99 8.84
C LYS A 101 6.57 10.29 7.65
N TYR A 102 5.83 9.57 6.81
CA TYR A 102 6.38 8.85 5.66
C TYR A 102 6.23 9.61 4.34
N CYS A 103 5.88 10.91 4.38
CA CYS A 103 5.70 11.73 3.18
C CYS A 103 6.96 11.79 2.28
N GLU A 104 8.15 11.67 2.86
CA GLU A 104 9.41 11.65 2.09
C GLU A 104 9.46 10.49 1.08
N TYR A 105 8.75 9.39 1.33
CA TYR A 105 8.69 8.22 0.45
C TYR A 105 7.57 8.30 -0.60
N ALA A 106 6.81 9.39 -0.65
CA ALA A 106 5.70 9.55 -1.59
C ALA A 106 6.13 9.38 -3.06
N HIS A 107 7.31 9.89 -3.40
CA HIS A 107 7.88 9.80 -4.76
C HIS A 107 8.05 8.35 -5.24
N ALA A 108 8.32 7.41 -4.33
CA ALA A 108 8.44 5.99 -4.66
C ALA A 108 7.09 5.34 -4.96
N LEU A 109 5.99 5.88 -4.44
CA LEU A 109 4.63 5.37 -4.67
C LEU A 109 3.96 5.98 -5.91
N ILE A 110 4.38 7.17 -6.35
CA ILE A 110 3.79 7.85 -7.52
C ILE A 110 3.73 6.96 -8.78
N PRO A 111 4.78 6.21 -9.16
CA PRO A 111 4.73 5.32 -10.32
C PRO A 111 3.63 4.24 -10.24
N LEU A 112 3.16 3.91 -9.03
CA LEU A 112 2.10 2.92 -8.81
C LEU A 112 0.68 3.48 -9.06
N LEU A 113 0.53 4.77 -9.40
CA LEU A 113 -0.76 5.31 -9.84
C LEU A 113 -1.24 4.63 -11.13
N GLU A 114 -0.32 4.24 -12.02
CA GLU A 114 -0.65 3.52 -13.27
C GLU A 114 -0.94 2.03 -13.07
N ASP A 115 -0.82 1.52 -11.84
CA ASP A 115 -1.00 0.10 -11.51
C ASP A 115 -2.43 -0.16 -11.02
N GLU A 116 -3.28 -0.75 -11.88
CA GLU A 116 -4.70 -0.99 -11.57
C GLU A 116 -4.94 -1.84 -10.31
N ASP A 117 -3.96 -2.65 -9.90
CA ASP A 117 -4.07 -3.46 -8.70
C ASP A 117 -3.99 -2.62 -7.42
N VAL A 118 -3.31 -1.47 -7.44
CA VAL A 118 -2.99 -0.71 -6.21
C VAL A 118 -3.32 0.79 -6.29
N ASN A 119 -3.63 1.35 -7.47
CA ASN A 119 -3.77 2.79 -7.69
C ASN A 119 -4.67 3.51 -6.68
N GLY A 120 -5.82 2.94 -6.33
CA GLY A 120 -6.74 3.52 -5.36
C GLY A 120 -6.17 3.59 -3.94
N HIS A 121 -5.37 2.58 -3.55
CA HIS A 121 -4.66 2.54 -2.27
C HIS A 121 -3.50 3.52 -2.24
N VAL A 122 -2.83 3.72 -3.39
CA VAL A 122 -1.77 4.73 -3.56
C VAL A 122 -2.36 6.13 -3.36
N ILE A 123 -3.46 6.47 -4.01
CA ILE A 123 -4.11 7.78 -3.86
C ILE A 123 -4.51 8.04 -2.40
N ASP A 124 -5.12 7.05 -1.73
CA ASP A 124 -5.49 7.17 -0.32
C ASP A 124 -4.24 7.35 0.58
N THR A 125 -3.17 6.63 0.27
CA THR A 125 -1.90 6.71 1.00
C THR A 125 -1.24 8.08 0.82
N LEU A 126 -1.16 8.60 -0.40
CA LEU A 126 -0.63 9.94 -0.70
C LEU A 126 -1.45 11.04 0.00
N TYR A 127 -2.78 10.89 0.03
CA TYR A 127 -3.66 11.78 0.79
C TYR A 127 -3.31 11.78 2.29
N LYS A 128 -3.16 10.60 2.90
CA LYS A 128 -2.84 10.44 4.33
C LYS A 128 -1.41 10.89 4.68
N MET A 129 -0.46 10.70 3.77
CA MET A 129 0.90 11.24 3.86
C MET A 129 0.92 12.76 3.82
N ARG A 130 -0.13 13.40 3.27
CA ARG A 130 -0.16 14.82 2.92
C ARG A 130 0.90 15.19 1.87
N ALA A 131 1.20 14.26 0.97
CA ALA A 131 2.09 14.52 -0.15
C ALA A 131 1.39 15.50 -1.10
N ASN A 132 1.88 16.75 -1.19
CA ASN A 132 1.42 17.75 -2.15
C ASN A 132 2.08 17.52 -3.53
N GLY A 133 1.74 18.32 -4.54
CA GLY A 133 2.39 18.26 -5.85
C GLY A 133 1.88 17.13 -6.76
N CYS A 134 0.83 16.41 -6.38
CA CYS A 134 0.27 15.29 -7.17
C CYS A 134 -1.15 15.56 -7.68
N VAL A 135 -1.67 16.81 -7.64
CA VAL A 135 -3.05 17.08 -8.08
C VAL A 135 -3.21 16.76 -9.56
N SER A 136 -2.27 17.19 -10.39
CA SER A 136 -2.26 16.87 -11.83
C SER A 136 -2.30 15.36 -12.10
N LEU A 137 -1.51 14.58 -11.36
CA LEU A 137 -1.42 13.11 -11.47
C LEU A 137 -2.68 12.39 -10.98
N ILE A 138 -3.36 12.92 -9.96
CA ILE A 138 -4.53 12.29 -9.35
C ILE A 138 -5.86 12.73 -10.03
N THR A 139 -5.87 13.88 -10.72
CA THR A 139 -7.06 14.40 -11.41
C THR A 139 -7.71 13.41 -12.40
N PRO A 140 -6.98 12.60 -13.20
CA PRO A 140 -7.58 11.59 -14.05
C PRO A 140 -8.50 10.61 -13.29
N PHE A 141 -8.17 10.29 -12.03
CA PHE A 141 -8.92 9.34 -11.21
C PHE A 141 -10.28 9.87 -10.73
N LEU A 142 -10.58 11.15 -10.93
CA LEU A 142 -11.93 11.70 -10.70
C LEU A 142 -12.99 11.04 -11.58
N LYS A 143 -12.58 10.44 -12.70
CA LYS A 143 -13.43 9.70 -13.66
C LYS A 143 -13.23 8.18 -13.60
N HIS A 144 -12.49 7.66 -12.60
CA HIS A 144 -12.18 6.24 -12.48
C HIS A 144 -13.44 5.36 -12.45
N LYS A 145 -13.40 4.14 -13.02
CA LYS A 145 -14.55 3.21 -13.07
C LYS A 145 -15.15 2.90 -11.69
N ARG A 146 -14.29 2.74 -10.68
CA ARG A 146 -14.68 2.45 -9.28
C ARG A 146 -15.04 3.69 -8.47
N THR A 147 -16.22 3.70 -7.87
CA THR A 147 -16.76 4.82 -7.07
C THR A 147 -15.87 5.20 -5.90
N TRP A 148 -15.31 4.24 -5.17
CA TRP A 148 -14.47 4.53 -4.02
C TRP A 148 -13.17 5.24 -4.43
N ILE A 149 -12.56 4.85 -5.55
CA ILE A 149 -11.36 5.51 -6.11
C ILE A 149 -11.69 6.95 -6.51
N ARG A 150 -12.81 7.18 -7.22
CA ARG A 150 -13.27 8.54 -7.54
C ARG A 150 -13.42 9.40 -6.29
N ASN A 151 -14.01 8.84 -5.23
CA ASN A 151 -14.24 9.57 -3.98
C ASN A 151 -12.92 9.90 -3.26
N THR A 152 -11.95 8.99 -3.27
CA THR A 152 -10.61 9.24 -2.72
C THR A 152 -9.87 10.30 -3.52
N ALA A 153 -9.89 10.23 -4.86
CA ALA A 153 -9.29 11.23 -5.73
C ALA A 153 -9.91 12.63 -5.50
N LYS A 154 -11.24 12.72 -5.37
CA LYS A 154 -11.95 13.97 -5.03
C LYS A 154 -11.46 14.57 -3.71
N LYS A 155 -11.31 13.74 -2.66
CA LYS A 155 -10.78 14.18 -1.36
C LYS A 155 -9.38 14.73 -1.48
N TYR A 156 -8.49 14.05 -2.21
CA TYR A 156 -7.13 14.50 -2.45
C TYR A 156 -7.11 15.85 -3.19
N VAL A 157 -7.75 15.93 -4.36
CA VAL A 157 -7.76 17.15 -5.19
C VAL A 157 -8.34 18.33 -4.42
N GLN A 158 -9.47 18.15 -3.74
CA GLN A 158 -10.08 19.24 -2.95
C GLN A 158 -9.17 19.73 -1.82
N LYS A 159 -8.31 18.86 -1.27
CA LYS A 159 -7.40 19.21 -0.18
C LYS A 159 -6.15 19.95 -0.67
N PHE A 160 -5.64 19.62 -1.85
CA PHE A 160 -4.32 20.08 -2.32
C PHE A 160 -4.35 20.95 -3.59
N LYS A 161 -5.53 21.23 -4.17
CA LYS A 161 -5.68 22.06 -5.39
C LYS A 161 -5.05 23.46 -5.33
N ASP A 162 -4.87 24.01 -4.14
CA ASP A 162 -4.30 25.36 -3.94
C ASP A 162 -2.79 25.29 -3.58
N SER A 163 -2.19 24.10 -3.66
CA SER A 163 -0.80 23.80 -3.26
C SER A 163 0.00 23.12 -4.38
N ASP A 164 -0.53 23.13 -5.60
CA ASP A 164 0.11 22.70 -6.85
C ASP A 164 0.56 23.92 -7.66
#